data_AF-A0A7C4DAP8-F1
#
_entry.id   AF-A0A7C4DAP8-F1
#
_cell.length_a   1.000
_cell.length_b   1.000
_cell.length_c   1.000
_cell.angle_alpha   90.00
_cell.angle_beta   90.00
_cell.angle_gamma   90.00
#
_symmetry.space_group_name_H-M   'P 1'
#
loop_
_entity.id
_entity.type
_entity.pdbx_description
1 polymer ?
#
loop_
_entity_poly.entity_id
_entity_poly.type
_entity_poly.pdbx_seq_one_letter_code
_entity_poly.pdbx_strand_id
1 'polypeptide(L)'
;MVIKCYLTSNKGLSDKGVEYVVDCPVNNYVFKSISDLTWLIKQFIRKMNYNGELEFHSNENIGTTHMLYKYRICLEDKYIGIRVVSQYNSVIRILFTIPDRSLIPQVSFEKYDASKDIVKTNYRVRSGRIPPGQYYIPNLIVYSILGGLKGKDLSNWRIEIRGEVENEFELNLADLYTLGLKTIKTSFHCVTGWSIDEVEFTGPLLRNIIERAKPRESVKWIYVECLDNYSTIIPIDEALNDDAVIAIEMNGKPLEIEHGYPARLVIPQLYGWKSAKWVNRLLFLSEYRDGYWEALGYHPRGRVEYEERFKKS
;
A
#
# COMPACT_ATOMS: atom_id res chain seq x y z
N MET A 1 -0.18 29.53 1.57
CA MET A 1 -0.37 28.07 1.37
C MET A 1 -1.07 27.51 2.60
N VAL A 2 -2.38 27.23 2.50
CA VAL A 2 -3.08 26.44 3.52
C VAL A 2 -2.52 25.03 3.42
N ILE A 3 -1.99 24.53 4.53
CA ILE A 3 -1.36 23.21 4.56
C ILE A 3 -2.40 22.30 5.19
N LYS A 4 -3.11 21.55 4.36
CA LYS A 4 -3.84 20.38 4.84
C LYS A 4 -2.80 19.28 4.97
N CYS A 5 -2.56 18.78 6.18
CA CYS A 5 -1.76 17.58 6.37
C CYS A 5 -2.55 16.57 7.19
N TYR A 6 -2.17 15.32 7.02
CA TYR A 6 -2.72 14.17 7.70
C TYR A 6 -1.60 13.54 8.53
N LEU A 7 -1.91 13.14 9.76
CA LEU A 7 -0.97 12.43 10.62
C LEU A 7 -1.38 10.96 10.69
N THR A 8 -0.45 10.09 10.31
CA THR A 8 -0.65 8.63 10.33
C THR A 8 0.46 7.97 11.14
N SER A 9 0.15 6.85 11.78
CA SER A 9 1.14 5.89 12.30
C SER A 9 0.85 4.48 11.77
N ASN A 10 1.89 3.66 11.62
CA ASN A 10 1.76 2.29 11.14
C ASN A 10 2.83 1.40 11.78
N LYS A 11 2.44 0.22 12.28
CA LYS A 11 3.34 -0.69 12.99
C LYS A 11 4.56 -1.10 12.16
N GLY A 12 4.37 -1.43 10.88
CA GLY A 12 5.48 -1.82 10.01
C GLY A 12 6.44 -0.66 9.73
N LEU A 13 5.98 0.59 9.80
CA LEU A 13 6.86 1.77 9.72
C LEU A 13 7.65 1.97 11.01
N SER A 14 7.04 1.76 12.18
CA SER A 14 7.75 1.82 13.47
C SER A 14 8.91 0.81 13.52
N ASP A 15 8.74 -0.40 12.96
CA ASP A 15 9.82 -1.40 12.82
C ASP A 15 11.00 -0.91 11.94
N LYS A 16 10.80 0.16 11.17
CA LYS A 16 11.81 0.85 10.35
C LYS A 16 12.28 2.18 10.97
N GLY A 17 11.95 2.45 12.22
CA GLY A 17 12.30 3.68 12.92
C GLY A 17 11.49 4.90 12.46
N VAL A 18 10.30 4.70 11.91
CA VAL A 18 9.36 5.77 11.53
C VAL A 18 8.08 5.63 12.34
N GLU A 19 7.94 6.43 13.38
CA GLU A 19 6.79 6.37 14.28
C GLU A 19 5.56 7.09 13.70
N TYR A 20 5.77 8.18 12.99
CA TYR A 20 4.68 8.97 12.39
C TYR A 20 5.03 9.40 10.96
N VAL A 21 3.98 9.59 10.17
CA VAL A 21 4.08 10.23 8.87
C VAL A 21 3.15 11.42 8.84
N VAL A 22 3.70 12.59 8.51
CA VAL A 22 2.93 13.79 8.19
C VAL A 22 2.82 13.88 6.68
N ASP A 23 1.63 13.64 6.16
CA ASP A 23 1.34 13.60 4.73
C ASP A 23 0.60 14.87 4.30
N CYS A 24 1.22 15.67 3.42
CA CYS A 24 0.72 16.96 3.00
C CYS A 24 0.51 16.99 1.47
N PRO A 25 -0.74 16.94 0.97
CA PRO A 25 -1.03 17.20 -0.44
C PRO A 25 -0.57 18.59 -0.86
N VAL A 26 -0.08 18.69 -2.09
CA VAL A 26 0.35 19.93 -2.72
C VAL A 26 -0.45 20.13 -4.00
N ASN A 27 -1.05 21.31 -4.13
CA ASN A 27 -1.81 21.71 -5.31
C ASN A 27 -1.07 22.83 -6.05
N ASN A 28 -1.05 22.74 -7.38
CA ASN A 28 -0.60 23.79 -8.28
C ASN A 28 0.87 24.23 -8.10
N TYR A 29 1.78 23.33 -7.72
CA TYR A 29 3.21 23.63 -7.69
C TYR A 29 3.96 22.92 -8.82
N VAL A 30 4.39 23.70 -9.81
CA VAL A 30 5.21 23.24 -10.93
C VAL A 30 6.66 23.64 -10.70
N PHE A 31 7.58 22.71 -10.92
CA PHE A 31 9.02 22.94 -10.73
C PHE A 31 9.81 22.71 -12.03
N LYS A 32 11.00 23.31 -12.11
CA LYS A 32 11.93 23.15 -13.25
C LYS A 32 13.26 22.53 -12.81
N SER A 33 13.58 22.59 -11.52
CA SER A 33 14.85 22.13 -10.96
C SER A 33 14.73 21.59 -9.54
N ILE A 34 15.77 20.89 -9.07
CA ILE A 34 15.89 20.46 -7.66
C ILE A 34 15.93 21.67 -6.72
N SER A 35 16.47 22.81 -7.16
CA SER A 35 16.48 24.05 -6.37
C SER A 35 15.08 24.57 -6.06
N ASP A 36 14.14 24.43 -7.01
CA ASP A 36 12.73 24.80 -6.81
C ASP A 36 12.09 23.91 -5.73
N LEU A 37 12.30 22.60 -5.84
CA LEU A 37 11.83 21.63 -4.83
C LEU A 37 12.43 21.94 -3.45
N THR A 38 13.74 22.20 -3.39
CA THR A 38 14.44 22.56 -2.16
C THR A 38 13.85 23.83 -1.54
N TRP A 39 13.55 24.84 -2.36
CA TRP A 39 12.88 26.07 -1.89
C TRP A 39 11.49 25.78 -1.32
N LEU A 40 10.68 24.96 -1.99
CA LEU A 40 9.35 24.57 -1.51
C LEU A 40 9.45 23.85 -0.16
N ILE A 41 10.35 22.88 -0.04
CA ILE A 41 10.56 22.12 1.21
C ILE A 41 10.94 23.08 2.35
N LYS A 42 11.83 24.05 2.10
CA LYS A 42 12.18 25.07 3.11
C LYS A 42 10.98 25.88 3.60
N GLN A 43 9.97 26.12 2.76
CA GLN A 43 8.72 26.77 3.21
C GLN A 43 7.92 25.88 4.17
N PHE A 44 7.86 24.58 3.91
CA PHE A 44 7.22 23.61 4.82
C PHE A 44 8.00 23.49 6.14
N ILE A 45 9.32 23.36 6.08
CA ILE A 45 10.22 23.30 7.27
C ILE A 45 9.98 24.50 8.18
N ARG A 46 9.99 25.72 7.62
CA ARG A 46 9.73 26.95 8.39
C ARG A 46 8.35 26.94 9.05
N LYS A 47 7.33 26.45 8.34
CA LYS A 47 5.95 26.42 8.86
C LYS A 47 5.73 25.30 9.89
N MET A 48 6.46 24.20 9.78
CA MET A 48 6.44 23.08 10.73
C MET A 48 7.38 23.31 11.93
N ASN A 49 8.13 24.42 11.93
CA ASN A 49 9.11 24.77 12.95
C ASN A 49 10.19 23.69 13.14
N TYR A 50 10.64 23.10 12.03
CA TYR A 50 11.78 22.18 12.05
C TYR A 50 13.10 22.94 11.98
N ASN A 51 14.05 22.48 12.79
CA ASN A 51 15.43 22.96 12.80
C ASN A 51 16.34 21.84 12.27
N GLY A 52 17.42 22.22 11.58
CA GLY A 52 18.41 21.28 11.05
C GLY A 52 18.79 21.59 9.61
N GLU A 53 19.85 20.93 9.15
CA GLU A 53 20.32 21.05 7.78
C GLU A 53 19.48 20.18 6.85
N LEU A 54 19.00 20.78 5.75
CA LEU A 54 18.25 20.07 4.71
C LEU A 54 19.23 19.53 3.66
N GLU A 55 19.26 18.21 3.52
CA GLU A 55 20.10 17.50 2.56
C GLU A 55 19.24 16.80 1.50
N PHE A 56 19.60 16.95 0.22
CA PHE A 56 19.05 16.11 -0.85
C PHE A 56 19.79 14.77 -0.87
N HIS A 57 19.05 13.67 -0.82
CA HIS A 57 19.64 12.34 -0.75
C HIS A 57 19.61 11.63 -2.10
N SER A 58 18.43 11.50 -2.71
CA SER A 58 18.28 10.81 -4.00
C SER A 58 16.92 11.08 -4.64
N ASN A 59 16.76 10.67 -5.89
CA ASN A 59 15.46 10.56 -6.55
C ASN A 59 15.34 9.24 -7.30
N GLU A 60 14.11 8.74 -7.43
CA GLU A 60 13.82 7.50 -8.15
C GLU A 60 12.49 7.59 -8.91
N ASN A 61 12.44 6.97 -10.09
CA ASN A 61 11.22 6.86 -10.88
C ASN A 61 10.24 5.88 -10.23
N ILE A 62 8.96 6.21 -10.26
CA ILE A 62 7.86 5.34 -9.84
C ILE A 62 6.93 5.17 -11.05
N GLY A 63 7.18 4.12 -11.85
CA GLY A 63 6.64 4.04 -13.19
C GLY A 63 7.28 5.09 -14.12
N THR A 64 6.58 5.45 -15.20
CA THR A 64 7.06 6.46 -16.16
C THR A 64 6.48 7.86 -15.94
N THR A 65 5.55 7.99 -15.00
CA THR A 65 4.75 9.21 -14.80
C THR A 65 5.04 9.93 -13.49
N HIS A 66 5.64 9.24 -12.52
CA HIS A 66 5.91 9.80 -11.20
C HIS A 66 7.40 9.71 -10.84
N MET A 67 7.85 10.67 -10.04
CA MET A 67 9.20 10.70 -9.45
C MET A 67 9.08 10.94 -7.95
N LEU A 68 9.83 10.16 -7.17
CA LEU A 68 9.99 10.33 -5.74
C LEU A 68 11.36 10.94 -5.45
N TYR A 69 11.37 12.12 -4.85
CA TYR A 69 12.59 12.78 -4.35
C TYR A 69 12.69 12.60 -2.83
N LYS A 70 13.89 12.26 -2.36
CA LYS A 70 14.18 11.98 -0.95
C LYS A 70 15.14 13.03 -0.42
N TYR A 71 14.75 13.68 0.66
CA TYR A 71 15.57 14.60 1.43
C TYR A 71 15.62 14.17 2.89
N ARG A 72 16.52 14.75 3.66
CA ARG A 72 16.61 14.56 5.11
C ARG A 72 16.79 15.91 5.80
N ILE A 73 16.18 16.06 6.97
CA ILE A 73 16.58 17.06 7.96
C ILE A 73 17.44 16.32 8.98
N CYS A 74 18.74 16.58 8.97
CA CYS A 74 19.68 15.93 9.87
C CYS A 74 19.60 16.58 11.26
N LEU A 75 19.38 15.75 12.28
CA LEU A 75 19.45 16.07 13.70
C LEU A 75 20.69 15.36 14.29
N GLU A 76 21.04 15.62 15.55
CA GLU A 76 22.29 15.10 16.15
C GLU A 76 22.45 13.57 16.01
N ASP A 77 21.41 12.79 16.32
CA ASP A 77 21.43 11.32 16.32
C ASP A 77 20.39 10.67 15.40
N LYS A 78 19.55 11.48 14.75
CA LYS A 78 18.38 11.04 13.97
C LYS A 78 18.16 11.94 12.76
N TYR A 79 17.22 11.58 11.90
CA TYR A 79 16.78 12.47 10.82
C TYR A 79 15.28 12.42 10.62
N ILE A 80 14.71 13.54 10.18
CA ILE A 80 13.37 13.56 9.60
C ILE A 80 13.52 13.32 8.10
N GLY A 81 12.95 12.23 7.61
CA GLY A 81 12.92 11.96 6.18
C GLY A 81 11.86 12.81 5.50
N ILE A 82 12.17 13.38 4.34
CA ILE A 82 11.20 14.11 3.51
C ILE A 82 11.09 13.41 2.16
N ARG A 83 9.86 13.16 1.75
CA ARG A 83 9.52 12.56 0.46
C ARG A 83 8.69 13.55 -0.34
N VAL A 84 9.20 13.99 -1.48
CA VAL A 84 8.43 14.81 -2.42
C VAL A 84 8.02 13.91 -3.58
N VAL A 85 6.71 13.79 -3.79
CA VAL A 85 6.15 13.05 -4.91
C VAL A 85 5.71 14.05 -5.95
N SER A 86 6.15 13.80 -7.18
CA SER A 86 5.70 14.54 -8.35
C SER A 86 5.05 13.61 -9.37
N GLN A 87 4.12 14.17 -10.12
CA GLN A 87 3.67 13.64 -11.40
C GLN A 87 4.21 14.57 -12.48
N TYR A 88 5.08 14.03 -13.34
CA TYR A 88 5.90 14.84 -14.25
C TYR A 88 6.63 15.97 -13.51
N ASN A 89 6.36 17.22 -13.86
CA ASN A 89 6.94 18.41 -13.24
C ASN A 89 6.01 19.10 -12.23
N SER A 90 4.93 18.45 -11.81
CA SER A 90 4.00 18.95 -10.79
C SER A 90 4.17 18.19 -9.48
N VAL A 91 4.44 18.89 -8.38
CA VAL A 91 4.45 18.30 -7.05
C VAL A 91 3.01 18.03 -6.63
N ILE A 92 2.73 16.79 -6.22
CA ILE A 92 1.40 16.37 -5.76
C ILE A 92 1.37 16.16 -4.24
N ARG A 93 2.53 15.90 -3.62
CA ARG A 93 2.60 15.55 -2.19
C ARG A 93 3.98 15.78 -1.60
N ILE A 94 4.02 16.16 -0.33
CA ILE A 94 5.21 16.15 0.50
C ILE A 94 4.90 15.38 1.78
N LEU A 95 5.72 14.38 2.10
CA LEU A 95 5.60 13.61 3.33
C LEU A 95 6.81 13.79 4.20
N PHE A 96 6.60 13.87 5.52
CA PHE A 96 7.64 13.87 6.53
C PHE A 96 7.54 12.57 7.33
N THR A 97 8.58 11.75 7.30
CA THR A 97 8.70 10.54 8.14
C THR A 97 9.42 10.91 9.42
N ILE A 98 8.71 10.82 10.54
CA ILE A 98 9.12 11.32 11.84
C ILE A 98 9.56 10.14 12.72
N PRO A 99 10.80 10.14 13.24
CA PRO A 99 11.32 9.02 14.01
C PRO A 99 10.88 9.01 15.48
N ASP A 100 10.32 10.11 15.99
CA ASP A 100 9.87 10.22 17.38
C ASP A 100 8.70 11.20 17.54
N ARG A 101 7.84 10.95 18.53
CA ARG A 101 6.67 11.77 18.84
C ARG A 101 7.03 13.22 19.17
N SER A 102 8.19 13.49 19.79
CA SER A 102 8.63 14.85 20.13
C SER A 102 8.85 15.74 18.90
N LEU A 103 9.03 15.15 17.72
CA LEU A 103 9.27 15.82 16.44
C LEU A 103 7.99 15.96 15.60
N ILE A 104 6.81 15.65 16.16
CA ILE A 104 5.54 15.96 15.49
C ILE A 104 5.37 17.48 15.47
N PRO A 105 5.09 18.10 14.31
CA PRO A 105 4.98 19.53 14.21
C PRO A 105 3.69 20.01 14.89
N GLN A 106 3.75 21.17 15.55
CA GLN A 106 2.62 21.78 16.25
C GLN A 106 1.67 22.50 15.28
N VAL A 107 1.07 21.73 14.37
CA VAL A 107 0.11 22.20 13.37
C VAL A 107 -1.18 21.39 13.45
N SER A 108 -2.27 21.93 12.91
CA SER A 108 -3.55 21.21 12.83
C SER A 108 -3.47 20.11 11.76
N PHE A 109 -3.91 18.90 12.11
CA PHE A 109 -4.06 17.79 11.18
C PHE A 109 -5.54 17.56 10.85
N GLU A 110 -5.84 17.32 9.57
CA GLU A 110 -7.17 16.91 9.12
C GLU A 110 -7.29 15.37 9.15
N LYS A 111 -8.51 14.84 9.14
CA LYS A 111 -8.75 13.42 8.85
C LYS A 111 -8.73 13.24 7.34
N TYR A 112 -7.91 12.31 6.84
CA TYR A 112 -7.90 11.98 5.43
C TYR A 112 -9.19 11.26 5.04
N ASP A 113 -9.84 11.73 3.97
CA ASP A 113 -11.06 11.14 3.43
C ASP A 113 -10.76 10.40 2.13
N ALA A 114 -10.48 9.10 2.27
CA ALA A 114 -10.16 8.22 1.14
C ALA A 114 -11.31 8.06 0.13
N SER A 115 -12.56 8.40 0.50
CA SER A 115 -13.69 8.27 -0.43
C SER A 115 -13.62 9.26 -1.60
N LYS A 116 -12.92 10.39 -1.42
CA LYS A 116 -12.72 11.39 -2.48
C LYS A 116 -11.77 10.93 -3.58
N ASP A 117 -10.87 10.02 -3.24
CA ASP A 117 -9.90 9.47 -4.18
C ASP A 117 -10.49 8.31 -4.99
N ILE A 118 -11.57 7.69 -4.49
CA ILE A 118 -12.21 6.53 -5.11
C ILE A 118 -13.46 6.96 -5.87
N VAL A 119 -13.32 7.02 -7.19
CA VAL A 119 -14.48 7.12 -8.09
C VAL A 119 -15.03 5.71 -8.33
N LYS A 120 -16.32 5.49 -8.04
CA LYS A 120 -17.00 4.23 -8.40
C LYS A 120 -17.03 4.09 -9.92
N THR A 121 -16.49 2.98 -10.43
CA THR A 121 -16.43 2.70 -11.86
C THR A 121 -16.84 1.25 -12.13
N ASN A 122 -17.69 1.02 -13.14
CA ASN A 122 -18.06 -0.33 -13.61
C ASN A 122 -16.96 -0.98 -14.49
N TYR A 123 -15.71 -0.53 -14.37
CA TYR A 123 -14.63 -0.96 -15.23
C TYR A 123 -14.17 -2.37 -14.90
N ARG A 124 -14.19 -3.24 -15.91
CA ARG A 124 -13.56 -4.56 -15.92
C ARG A 124 -12.22 -4.45 -16.65
N VAL A 125 -11.19 -5.09 -16.10
CA VAL A 125 -9.84 -5.14 -16.70
C VAL A 125 -9.94 -5.64 -18.15
N ARG A 126 -9.28 -4.94 -19.08
CA ARG A 126 -9.14 -5.39 -20.46
C ARG A 126 -7.80 -6.11 -20.60
N SER A 127 -7.82 -7.38 -21.00
CA SER A 127 -6.62 -8.19 -21.21
C SER A 127 -5.81 -7.72 -22.43
N GLY A 128 -4.49 -8.01 -22.42
CA GLY A 128 -3.64 -7.91 -23.61
C GLY A 128 -2.97 -6.56 -23.88
N ARG A 129 -3.14 -5.55 -23.02
CA ARG A 129 -2.43 -4.27 -23.11
C ARG A 129 -1.53 -4.07 -21.89
N ILE A 130 -0.28 -3.67 -22.13
CA ILE A 130 0.60 -3.20 -21.05
C ILE A 130 -0.08 -1.99 -20.38
N PRO A 131 -0.33 -2.03 -19.06
CA PRO A 131 -0.97 -0.91 -18.39
C PRO A 131 -0.13 0.37 -18.45
N PRO A 132 -0.74 1.55 -18.28
CA PRO A 132 -0.01 2.81 -18.30
C PRO A 132 1.14 2.85 -17.29
N GLY A 133 2.29 3.34 -17.75
CA GLY A 133 3.51 3.43 -16.96
C GLY A 133 4.08 2.09 -16.49
N GLN A 134 3.83 1.02 -17.26
CA GLN A 134 4.37 -0.31 -17.02
C GLN A 134 5.24 -0.81 -18.18
N TYR A 135 6.13 -1.75 -17.90
CA TYR A 135 6.86 -2.55 -18.89
C TYR A 135 6.99 -3.99 -18.41
N TYR A 136 7.02 -4.97 -19.31
CA TYR A 136 7.16 -6.37 -18.93
C TYR A 136 8.61 -6.76 -18.63
N ILE A 137 8.78 -7.61 -17.63
CA ILE A 137 10.05 -8.26 -17.26
C ILE A 137 9.86 -9.78 -17.22
N PRO A 138 10.93 -10.59 -17.39
CA PRO A 138 10.79 -12.04 -17.52
C PRO A 138 10.49 -12.76 -16.20
N ASN A 139 10.85 -12.17 -15.06
CA ASN A 139 10.74 -12.84 -13.75
C ASN A 139 10.21 -11.88 -12.69
N LEU A 140 9.44 -12.43 -11.74
CA LEU A 140 8.91 -11.66 -10.62
C LEU A 140 10.04 -11.25 -9.67
N ILE A 141 10.10 -9.97 -9.33
CA ILE A 141 11.03 -9.47 -8.32
C ILE A 141 10.38 -9.66 -6.94
N VAL A 142 11.06 -10.43 -6.07
CA VAL A 142 10.61 -10.66 -4.70
C VAL A 142 10.95 -9.46 -3.83
N TYR A 143 9.92 -8.78 -3.32
CA TYR A 143 10.05 -7.73 -2.31
C TYR A 143 9.59 -8.21 -0.94
N SER A 144 10.41 -7.98 0.08
CA SER A 144 10.10 -8.26 1.49
C SER A 144 10.58 -7.08 2.34
N ILE A 145 9.80 -5.99 2.34
CA ILE A 145 10.23 -4.70 2.93
C ILE A 145 10.52 -4.81 4.43
N LEU A 146 9.83 -5.71 5.14
CA LEU A 146 10.00 -5.96 6.58
C LEU A 146 10.82 -7.23 6.91
N GLY A 147 11.57 -7.77 5.94
CA GLY A 147 12.50 -8.88 6.16
C GLY A 147 11.89 -10.28 5.99
N GLY A 148 10.56 -10.41 5.98
CA GLY A 148 9.86 -11.66 5.71
C GLY A 148 9.99 -12.73 6.81
N LEU A 149 9.63 -13.97 6.48
CA LEU A 149 9.42 -15.04 7.47
C LEU A 149 10.36 -16.25 7.32
N LYS A 150 11.52 -16.07 6.69
CA LYS A 150 12.46 -17.17 6.49
C LYS A 150 12.90 -17.77 7.85
N GLY A 151 12.74 -19.09 7.99
CA GLY A 151 13.08 -19.82 9.22
C GLY A 151 12.08 -19.68 10.37
N LYS A 152 10.92 -19.05 10.15
CA LYS A 152 9.83 -19.01 11.14
C LYS A 152 9.00 -20.29 11.07
N ASP A 153 8.57 -20.79 12.23
CA ASP A 153 7.58 -21.87 12.30
C ASP A 153 6.18 -21.31 11.99
N LEU A 154 5.51 -21.94 11.02
CA LEU A 154 4.19 -21.57 10.52
C LEU A 154 3.14 -22.66 10.77
N SER A 155 3.46 -23.68 11.57
CA SER A 155 2.58 -24.81 11.90
C SER A 155 1.22 -24.36 12.48
N ASN A 156 1.24 -23.30 13.29
CA ASN A 156 0.06 -22.72 13.93
C ASN A 156 -0.50 -21.48 13.21
N TRP A 157 -0.07 -21.22 11.97
CA TRP A 157 -0.56 -20.06 11.22
C TRP A 157 -2.07 -20.15 10.94
N ARG A 158 -2.75 -19.01 11.06
CA ARG A 158 -4.18 -18.83 10.79
C ARG A 158 -4.42 -17.48 10.13
N ILE A 159 -5.53 -17.37 9.40
CA ILE A 159 -6.15 -16.10 9.01
C ILE A 159 -7.34 -15.85 9.93
N GLU A 160 -7.30 -14.76 10.69
CA GLU A 160 -8.41 -14.27 11.50
C GLU A 160 -9.33 -13.38 10.67
N ILE A 161 -10.63 -13.71 10.65
CA ILE A 161 -11.68 -12.88 10.06
C ILE A 161 -12.38 -12.14 11.20
N ARG A 162 -12.26 -10.81 11.24
CA ARG A 162 -12.67 -9.98 12.38
C ARG A 162 -13.30 -8.65 11.95
N GLY A 163 -13.89 -7.93 12.90
CA GLY A 163 -14.32 -6.54 12.74
C GLY A 163 -15.84 -6.41 12.62
N GLU A 164 -16.32 -5.56 11.72
CA GLU A 164 -17.75 -5.29 11.55
C GLU A 164 -18.45 -6.36 10.70
N VAL A 165 -18.45 -7.60 11.18
CA VAL A 165 -19.04 -8.79 10.54
C VAL A 165 -20.03 -9.50 11.47
N GLU A 166 -20.98 -10.27 10.93
CA GLU A 166 -21.86 -11.11 11.75
C GLU A 166 -21.15 -12.39 12.23
N ASN A 167 -20.25 -12.94 11.41
CA ASN A 167 -19.54 -14.17 11.70
C ASN A 167 -18.03 -13.93 11.72
N GLU A 168 -17.45 -13.85 12.92
CA GLU A 168 -16.00 -13.93 13.10
C GLU A 168 -15.55 -15.40 13.14
N PHE A 169 -14.46 -15.73 12.45
CA PHE A 169 -13.92 -17.09 12.41
C PHE A 169 -12.43 -17.07 12.05
N GLU A 170 -11.81 -18.25 12.08
CA GLU A 170 -10.42 -18.44 11.68
C GLU A 170 -10.33 -19.50 10.60
N LEU A 171 -9.31 -19.36 9.74
CA LEU A 171 -8.99 -20.31 8.69
C LEU A 171 -7.53 -20.73 8.84
N ASN A 172 -7.28 -22.02 8.97
CA ASN A 172 -5.96 -22.59 8.78
C ASN A 172 -5.73 -22.92 7.28
N LEU A 173 -4.54 -23.41 6.94
CA LEU A 173 -4.20 -23.76 5.56
C LEU A 173 -5.13 -24.85 4.98
N ALA A 174 -5.44 -25.90 5.76
CA ALA A 174 -6.35 -26.95 5.32
C ALA A 174 -7.77 -26.43 5.08
N ASP A 175 -8.27 -25.49 5.91
CA ASP A 175 -9.58 -24.87 5.70
C ASP A 175 -9.64 -24.15 4.36
N LEU A 176 -8.56 -23.45 3.95
CA LEU A 176 -8.50 -22.74 2.67
C LEU A 176 -8.66 -23.69 1.47
N TYR A 177 -8.13 -24.92 1.54
CA TYR A 177 -8.32 -25.94 0.52
C TYR A 177 -9.79 -26.38 0.38
N THR A 178 -10.63 -26.20 1.41
CA THR A 178 -12.04 -26.63 1.42
C THR A 178 -13.03 -25.56 0.93
N LEU A 179 -12.60 -24.30 0.79
CA LEU A 179 -13.49 -23.16 0.49
C LEU A 179 -13.79 -22.96 -1.01
N GLY A 180 -13.44 -23.94 -1.85
CA GLY A 180 -13.58 -23.90 -3.30
C GLY A 180 -12.43 -23.10 -3.93
N LEU A 181 -11.52 -23.82 -4.59
CA LEU A 181 -10.35 -23.22 -5.21
C LEU A 181 -10.66 -22.73 -6.63
N LYS A 182 -10.09 -21.57 -6.96
CA LYS A 182 -10.02 -21.07 -8.33
C LYS A 182 -8.57 -20.81 -8.69
N THR A 183 -8.16 -21.28 -9.86
CA THR A 183 -6.91 -20.85 -10.49
C THR A 183 -7.20 -19.65 -11.37
N ILE A 184 -6.54 -18.54 -11.10
CA ILE A 184 -6.56 -17.35 -11.95
C ILE A 184 -5.21 -17.26 -12.67
N LYS A 185 -5.26 -17.01 -13.98
CA LYS A 185 -4.08 -16.67 -14.78
C LYS A 185 -4.12 -15.17 -15.05
N THR A 186 -3.14 -14.43 -14.55
CA THR A 186 -3.14 -12.96 -14.56
C THR A 186 -1.74 -12.39 -14.71
N SER A 187 -1.67 -11.14 -15.13
CA SER A 187 -0.46 -10.34 -14.96
C SER A 187 -0.35 -9.83 -13.52
N PHE A 188 0.88 -9.55 -13.08
CA PHE A 188 1.19 -8.90 -11.80
C PHE A 188 1.94 -7.59 -12.07
N HIS A 189 1.48 -6.49 -11.48
CA HIS A 189 1.95 -5.15 -11.80
C HIS A 189 2.57 -4.46 -10.59
N CYS A 190 3.86 -4.12 -10.65
CA CYS A 190 4.52 -3.37 -9.59
C CYS A 190 4.32 -1.85 -9.77
N VAL A 191 4.17 -1.16 -8.64
CA VAL A 191 4.08 0.31 -8.63
C VAL A 191 5.36 1.00 -9.07
N THR A 192 6.50 0.31 -9.09
CA THR A 192 7.75 0.88 -9.60
C THR A 192 7.83 0.86 -11.13
N GLY A 193 6.90 0.19 -11.82
CA GLY A 193 6.78 0.25 -13.28
C GLY A 193 7.06 -1.05 -14.02
N TRP A 194 7.44 -2.13 -13.33
CA TRP A 194 7.59 -3.43 -13.98
C TRP A 194 6.33 -4.29 -13.81
N SER A 195 6.07 -5.13 -14.81
CA SER A 195 4.99 -6.12 -14.82
C SER A 195 5.52 -7.48 -15.23
N ILE A 196 4.85 -8.55 -14.81
CA ILE A 196 5.04 -9.90 -15.32
C ILE A 196 3.68 -10.40 -15.81
N ASP A 197 3.66 -11.16 -16.90
CA ASP A 197 2.44 -11.74 -17.45
C ASP A 197 2.34 -13.24 -17.14
N GLU A 198 1.16 -13.81 -17.36
CA GLU A 198 0.91 -15.25 -17.33
C GLU A 198 1.24 -15.94 -15.99
N VAL A 199 1.11 -15.23 -14.87
CA VAL A 199 1.27 -15.82 -13.54
C VAL A 199 -0.02 -16.50 -13.12
N GLU A 200 0.08 -17.74 -12.67
CA GLU A 200 -1.06 -18.46 -12.12
C GLU A 200 -1.06 -18.40 -10.59
N PHE A 201 -2.22 -18.09 -10.02
CA PHE A 201 -2.46 -18.15 -8.59
C PHE A 201 -3.67 -19.04 -8.32
N THR A 202 -3.54 -20.00 -7.41
CA THR A 202 -4.66 -20.86 -6.99
C THR A 202 -4.97 -20.62 -5.52
N GLY A 203 -6.25 -20.46 -5.20
CA GLY A 203 -6.71 -20.27 -3.83
C GLY A 203 -8.23 -20.10 -3.76
N PRO A 204 -8.82 -20.06 -2.56
CA PRO A 204 -10.22 -19.71 -2.42
C PRO A 204 -10.48 -18.27 -2.87
N LEU A 205 -11.64 -18.08 -3.52
CA LEU A 205 -12.13 -16.75 -3.85
C LEU A 205 -12.35 -15.95 -2.56
N LEU A 206 -11.88 -14.71 -2.56
CA LEU A 206 -12.05 -13.81 -1.43
C LEU A 206 -13.54 -13.54 -1.16
N ARG A 207 -14.37 -13.51 -2.20
CA ARG A 207 -15.83 -13.38 -2.07
C ARG A 207 -16.46 -14.47 -1.20
N ASN A 208 -15.98 -15.72 -1.27
CA ASN A 208 -16.53 -16.82 -0.47
C ASN A 208 -16.26 -16.60 1.03
N ILE A 209 -15.08 -16.05 1.36
CA ILE A 209 -14.72 -15.68 2.73
C ILE A 209 -15.58 -14.51 3.20
N ILE A 210 -15.78 -13.49 2.36
CA ILE A 210 -16.63 -12.33 2.66
C ILE A 210 -18.09 -12.74 2.87
N GLU A 211 -18.64 -13.57 2.00
CA GLU A 211 -20.02 -14.08 2.09
C GLU A 211 -20.23 -14.89 3.37
N ARG A 212 -19.23 -15.71 3.77
CA ARG A 212 -19.26 -16.41 5.05
C ARG A 212 -19.20 -15.46 6.25
N ALA A 213 -18.38 -14.41 6.17
CA ALA A 213 -18.23 -13.41 7.23
C ALA A 213 -19.51 -12.60 7.45
N LYS A 214 -20.27 -12.32 6.37
CA LYS A 214 -21.45 -11.45 6.37
C LYS A 214 -21.13 -10.07 6.96
N PRO A 215 -20.38 -9.22 6.24
CA PRO A 215 -20.07 -7.87 6.70
C PRO A 215 -21.34 -7.03 6.86
N ARG A 216 -21.34 -6.14 7.85
CA ARG A 216 -22.41 -5.13 8.01
C ARG A 216 -22.42 -4.18 6.82
N GLU A 217 -23.57 -3.58 6.53
CA GLU A 217 -23.72 -2.61 5.43
C GLU A 217 -22.80 -1.38 5.55
N SER A 218 -22.38 -1.04 6.77
CA SER A 218 -21.44 0.05 7.03
C SER A 218 -20.03 -0.22 6.53
N VAL A 219 -19.66 -1.49 6.31
CA VAL A 219 -18.31 -1.89 5.92
C VAL A 219 -18.00 -1.41 4.51
N LYS A 220 -16.88 -0.71 4.38
CA LYS A 220 -16.37 -0.21 3.09
C LYS A 220 -14.97 -0.74 2.78
N TRP A 221 -14.28 -1.29 3.77
CA TRP A 221 -12.87 -1.63 3.68
C TRP A 221 -12.56 -2.98 4.33
N ILE A 222 -11.55 -3.64 3.81
CA ILE A 222 -10.88 -4.77 4.44
C ILE A 222 -9.44 -4.35 4.70
N TYR A 223 -9.08 -4.22 5.98
CA TYR A 223 -7.71 -4.01 6.41
C TYR A 223 -7.02 -5.36 6.56
N VAL A 224 -5.91 -5.52 5.86
CA VAL A 224 -5.16 -6.77 5.79
C VAL A 224 -3.92 -6.61 6.65
N GLU A 225 -3.76 -7.48 7.64
CA GLU A 225 -2.54 -7.59 8.43
C GLU A 225 -1.78 -8.85 8.01
N CYS A 226 -0.46 -8.75 8.11
CA CYS A 226 0.48 -9.80 7.77
C CYS A 226 1.34 -10.15 8.97
N LEU A 227 1.83 -11.39 9.00
CA LEU A 227 2.70 -11.88 10.08
C LEU A 227 4.00 -11.08 10.24
N ASP A 228 4.52 -10.47 9.17
CA ASP A 228 5.74 -9.66 9.20
C ASP A 228 5.48 -8.19 9.59
N ASN A 229 4.30 -7.89 10.15
CA ASN A 229 3.78 -6.54 10.45
C ASN A 229 3.48 -5.68 9.22
N TYR A 230 3.54 -6.24 8.01
CA TYR A 230 3.04 -5.53 6.84
C TYR A 230 1.52 -5.38 6.94
N SER A 231 1.02 -4.30 6.36
CA SER A 231 -0.42 -4.04 6.29
C SER A 231 -0.78 -3.33 5.00
N THR A 232 -2.00 -3.57 4.53
CA THR A 232 -2.62 -2.80 3.45
C THR A 232 -4.12 -2.72 3.69
N ILE A 233 -4.81 -1.92 2.89
CA ILE A 233 -6.25 -1.74 2.97
C ILE A 233 -6.86 -1.81 1.58
N ILE A 234 -8.00 -2.50 1.47
CA ILE A 234 -8.67 -2.76 0.20
C ILE A 234 -10.12 -2.28 0.29
N PRO A 235 -10.63 -1.51 -0.69
CA PRO A 235 -12.07 -1.25 -0.78
C PRO A 235 -12.83 -2.56 -0.96
N ILE A 236 -13.91 -2.76 -0.22
CA ILE A 236 -14.65 -4.04 -0.25
C ILE A 236 -15.14 -4.40 -1.67
N ASP A 237 -15.50 -3.41 -2.48
CA ASP A 237 -15.89 -3.59 -3.89
C ASP A 237 -14.78 -4.22 -4.75
N GLU A 238 -13.49 -3.95 -4.44
CA GLU A 238 -12.36 -4.61 -5.13
C GLU A 238 -12.16 -6.05 -4.66
N ALA A 239 -12.43 -6.31 -3.38
CA ALA A 239 -12.30 -7.62 -2.77
C ALA A 239 -13.40 -8.60 -3.21
N LEU A 240 -14.53 -8.07 -3.68
CA LEU A 240 -15.65 -8.82 -4.27
C LEU A 240 -15.45 -9.16 -5.76
N ASN A 241 -14.31 -8.80 -6.34
CA ASN A 241 -13.98 -9.16 -7.72
C ASN A 241 -13.94 -10.69 -7.90
N ASP A 242 -14.43 -11.18 -9.05
CA ASP A 242 -14.48 -12.61 -9.36
C ASP A 242 -13.10 -13.28 -9.50
N ASP A 243 -12.03 -12.49 -9.61
CA ASP A 243 -10.63 -12.94 -9.66
C ASP A 243 -9.83 -12.54 -8.42
N ALA A 244 -10.46 -12.03 -7.36
CA ALA A 244 -9.79 -11.81 -6.07
C ALA A 244 -9.68 -13.12 -5.29
N VAL A 245 -8.46 -13.55 -4.95
CA VAL A 245 -8.18 -14.81 -4.25
C VAL A 245 -7.26 -14.63 -3.06
N ILE A 246 -7.42 -15.50 -2.06
CA ILE A 246 -6.36 -15.80 -1.09
C ILE A 246 -5.55 -16.96 -1.64
N ALA A 247 -4.50 -16.66 -2.39
CA ALA A 247 -3.67 -17.67 -3.06
C ALA A 247 -2.86 -18.48 -2.05
N ILE A 248 -2.83 -19.80 -2.25
CA ILE A 248 -2.04 -20.79 -1.51
C ILE A 248 -1.04 -21.51 -2.42
N GLU A 249 -1.24 -21.41 -3.74
CA GLU A 249 -0.33 -21.91 -4.76
C GLU A 249 -0.03 -20.83 -5.81
N MET A 250 1.13 -20.96 -6.44
CA MET A 250 1.57 -20.14 -7.57
C MET A 250 2.20 -21.05 -8.63
N ASN A 251 1.76 -20.92 -9.88
CA ASN A 251 2.24 -21.72 -11.03
C ASN A 251 2.16 -23.25 -10.77
N GLY A 252 1.03 -23.71 -10.25
CA GLY A 252 0.74 -25.13 -10.00
C GLY A 252 1.52 -25.77 -8.85
N LYS A 253 2.20 -24.97 -8.01
CA LYS A 253 2.94 -25.45 -6.84
C LYS A 253 2.52 -24.68 -5.59
N PRO A 254 2.63 -25.29 -4.39
CA PRO A 254 2.50 -24.54 -3.15
C PRO A 254 3.39 -23.30 -3.15
N LEU A 255 2.90 -22.20 -2.57
CA LEU A 255 3.71 -20.99 -2.44
C LEU A 255 5.04 -21.29 -1.74
N GLU A 256 6.10 -20.65 -2.20
CA GLU A 256 7.33 -20.53 -1.42
C GLU A 256 7.16 -19.43 -0.35
N ILE A 257 7.96 -19.47 0.72
CA ILE A 257 7.91 -18.45 1.79
C ILE A 257 8.12 -17.06 1.21
N GLU A 258 9.06 -16.91 0.30
CA GLU A 258 9.40 -15.68 -0.41
C GLU A 258 8.20 -15.10 -1.18
N HIS A 259 7.33 -15.98 -1.69
CA HIS A 259 6.13 -15.63 -2.44
C HIS A 259 4.87 -15.52 -1.58
N GLY A 260 4.95 -15.84 -0.28
CA GLY A 260 3.89 -15.58 0.69
C GLY A 260 3.29 -16.80 1.36
N TYR A 261 3.93 -17.98 1.31
CA TYR A 261 3.48 -19.15 2.07
C TYR A 261 3.25 -18.81 3.55
N PRO A 262 2.11 -19.17 4.15
CA PRO A 262 1.14 -20.15 3.63
C PRO A 262 0.05 -19.58 2.71
N ALA A 263 -0.22 -18.27 2.78
CA ALA A 263 -1.18 -17.63 1.90
C ALA A 263 -0.87 -16.15 1.65
N ARG A 264 -1.24 -15.68 0.44
CA ARG A 264 -1.15 -14.28 0.04
C ARG A 264 -2.47 -13.78 -0.56
N LEU A 265 -2.72 -12.49 -0.44
CA LEU A 265 -3.81 -11.83 -1.17
C LEU A 265 -3.39 -11.57 -2.62
N VAL A 266 -4.27 -11.84 -3.58
CA VAL A 266 -4.09 -11.46 -4.99
C VAL A 266 -5.38 -10.84 -5.51
N ILE A 267 -5.28 -9.61 -6.02
CA ILE A 267 -6.37 -8.88 -6.67
C ILE A 267 -5.81 -8.31 -7.97
N PRO A 268 -6.01 -9.00 -9.12
CA PRO A 268 -5.35 -8.72 -10.39
C PRO A 268 -5.32 -7.26 -10.85
N GLN A 269 -6.43 -6.54 -10.64
CA GLN A 269 -6.57 -5.16 -11.11
C GLN A 269 -5.79 -4.13 -10.27
N LEU A 270 -5.23 -4.53 -9.13
CA LEU A 270 -4.50 -3.65 -8.21
C LEU A 270 -2.99 -3.84 -8.32
N TYR A 271 -2.25 -2.79 -7.99
CA TYR A 271 -0.79 -2.86 -7.92
C TYR A 271 -0.31 -3.84 -6.83
N GLY A 272 0.90 -4.37 -7.03
CA GLY A 272 1.48 -5.44 -6.23
C GLY A 272 1.65 -5.15 -4.74
N TRP A 273 1.68 -3.89 -4.29
CA TRP A 273 1.69 -3.60 -2.86
C TRP A 273 0.38 -3.98 -2.17
N LYS A 274 -0.73 -4.02 -2.90
CA LYS A 274 -2.01 -4.53 -2.41
C LYS A 274 -2.04 -6.05 -2.30
N SER A 275 -1.17 -6.75 -3.04
CA SER A 275 -1.03 -8.20 -3.00
C SER A 275 -0.18 -8.65 -1.80
N ALA A 276 -0.76 -8.48 -0.61
CA ALA A 276 -0.11 -8.73 0.68
C ALA A 276 0.29 -10.20 0.85
N LYS A 277 1.53 -10.44 1.32
CA LYS A 277 2.07 -11.78 1.59
C LYS A 277 1.87 -12.15 3.05
N TRP A 278 1.80 -13.44 3.38
CA TRP A 278 1.72 -13.92 4.77
C TRP A 278 0.54 -13.35 5.55
N VAL A 279 -0.62 -13.28 4.89
CA VAL A 279 -1.86 -12.74 5.47
C VAL A 279 -2.19 -13.48 6.76
N ASN A 280 -2.49 -12.77 7.83
CA ASN A 280 -2.90 -13.39 9.10
C ASN A 280 -4.18 -12.79 9.69
N ARG A 281 -4.63 -11.62 9.21
CA ARG A 281 -5.93 -11.07 9.61
C ARG A 281 -6.58 -10.27 8.48
N LEU A 282 -7.87 -10.47 8.30
CA LEU A 282 -8.76 -9.63 7.51
C LEU A 282 -9.74 -8.94 8.47
N LEU A 283 -9.55 -7.63 8.64
CA LEU A 283 -10.35 -6.79 9.53
C LEU A 283 -11.32 -5.94 8.69
N PHE A 284 -12.62 -6.17 8.85
CA PHE A 284 -13.68 -5.47 8.12
C PHE A 284 -14.02 -4.16 8.83
N LEU A 285 -13.90 -3.04 8.11
CA LEU A 285 -13.98 -1.69 8.66
C LEU A 285 -14.96 -0.80 7.89
N SER A 286 -15.72 0.01 8.62
CA SER A 286 -16.50 1.12 8.06
C SER A 286 -15.63 2.33 7.71
N GLU A 287 -14.63 2.61 8.54
CA GLU A 287 -13.70 3.73 8.38
C GLU A 287 -12.38 3.34 7.70
N TYR A 288 -11.82 4.29 6.95
CA TYR A 288 -10.52 4.12 6.30
C TYR A 288 -9.38 4.21 7.32
N ARG A 289 -8.37 3.34 7.15
CA ARG A 289 -7.10 3.35 7.89
C ARG A 289 -5.94 3.04 6.95
N ASP A 290 -4.87 3.81 7.05
CA ASP A 290 -3.66 3.58 6.26
C ASP A 290 -2.98 2.23 6.60
N GLY A 291 -2.67 1.46 5.57
CA GLY A 291 -1.66 0.40 5.63
C GLY A 291 -0.24 0.96 5.48
N TYR A 292 0.73 0.09 5.25
CA TYR A 292 2.15 0.46 5.23
C TYR A 292 2.48 1.49 4.14
N TRP A 293 2.11 1.21 2.88
CA TRP A 293 2.41 2.14 1.78
C TRP A 293 1.42 3.29 1.73
N GLU A 294 0.18 3.07 2.14
CA GLU A 294 -0.82 4.15 2.18
C GLU A 294 -0.42 5.23 3.20
N ALA A 295 0.19 4.85 4.33
CA ALA A 295 0.81 5.78 5.28
C ALA A 295 1.95 6.60 4.64
N LEU A 296 2.60 6.06 3.60
CA LEU A 296 3.62 6.72 2.80
C LEU A 296 3.05 7.43 1.55
N GLY A 297 1.75 7.71 1.55
CA GLY A 297 1.08 8.51 0.52
C GLY A 297 0.62 7.72 -0.69
N TYR A 298 0.73 6.38 -0.69
CA TYR A 298 0.24 5.56 -1.79
C TYR A 298 -1.29 5.48 -1.79
N HIS A 299 -1.86 5.28 -2.97
CA HIS A 299 -3.30 5.39 -3.17
C HIS A 299 -4.12 4.36 -2.37
N PRO A 300 -5.27 4.73 -1.80
CA PRO A 300 -6.12 3.83 -1.00
C PRO A 300 -6.65 2.63 -1.80
N ARG A 301 -7.02 2.82 -3.07
CA ARG A 301 -7.49 1.75 -3.98
C ARG A 301 -6.35 1.05 -4.74
N GLY A 302 -5.63 1.76 -5.60
CA GLY A 302 -4.41 1.24 -6.22
C GLY A 302 -4.63 0.51 -7.54
N ARG A 303 -5.64 0.89 -8.33
CA ARG A 303 -5.88 0.31 -9.66
C ARG A 303 -4.77 0.66 -10.65
N VAL A 304 -4.31 -0.36 -11.36
CA VAL A 304 -3.19 -0.25 -12.32
C VAL A 304 -3.59 0.57 -13.55
N GLU A 305 -4.78 0.33 -14.10
CA GLU A 305 -5.31 1.01 -15.30
C GLU A 305 -5.37 2.53 -15.14
N TYR A 306 -5.63 3.01 -13.93
CA TYR A 306 -5.84 4.42 -13.63
C TYR A 306 -4.59 5.13 -13.09
N GLU A 307 -3.43 4.46 -13.10
CA GLU A 307 -2.20 4.93 -12.48
C GLU A 307 -2.41 5.46 -11.04
N GLU A 308 -3.24 4.77 -10.26
CA GLU A 308 -3.50 5.11 -8.87
C GLU A 308 -2.32 4.75 -7.98
N ARG A 309 -1.17 5.41 -8.19
CA ARG A 309 0.06 5.16 -7.44
C ARG A 309 0.05 5.89 -6.10
N PHE A 310 -0.33 7.16 -6.11
CA PHE A 310 -0.33 8.04 -4.94
C PHE A 310 -1.71 8.66 -4.69
N LYS A 311 -2.00 8.97 -3.41
CA LYS A 311 -3.20 9.70 -2.97
C LYS A 311 -3.34 11.03 -3.71
N LYS A 312 -4.56 11.42 -4.04
CA LYS A 312 -4.87 12.71 -4.66
C LYS A 312 -5.03 13.81 -3.60
N SER A 313 -4.94 15.06 -4.07
CA SER A 313 -4.87 16.28 -3.27
C SER A 313 -6.20 16.97 -3.03
#